data_AF-A0A847BD24-F1
#
_entry.id   AF-A0A847BD24-F1
#
_cell.length_a   1.000
_cell.length_b   1.000
_cell.length_c   1.000
_cell.angle_alpha   90.00
_cell.angle_beta   90.00
_cell.angle_gamma   90.00
#
_symmetry.space_group_name_H-M   'P 1'
#
loop_
_entity.id
_entity.type
_entity.pdbx_description
1 polymer ?
#
loop_
_entity_poly.entity_id
_entity_poly.type
_entity_poly.pdbx_seq_one_letter_code
_entity_poly.pdbx_strand_id
1 'polypeptide(L)' 'MSLIAFLGAIELGLIYGFVALGVYLSFRILNFPDLT' A
#
# COMPACT_ATOMS: atom_id res chain seq x y z
N MET A 1 -2.55 -15.84 -19.82
CA MET A 1 -2.54 -15.35 -18.42
C MET A 1 -3.70 -15.99 -17.70
N SER A 2 -3.46 -16.68 -16.58
CA SER A 2 -4.53 -17.35 -15.81
C SER A 2 -5.35 -16.31 -15.05
N LEU A 3 -6.68 -16.46 -14.99
CA LEU A 3 -7.58 -15.61 -14.20
C LEU A 3 -7.17 -15.58 -12.71
N ILE A 4 -6.67 -16.70 -12.20
CA ILE A 4 -6.17 -16.83 -10.82
C ILE A 4 -4.94 -15.94 -10.60
N ALA A 5 -4.01 -15.90 -11.56
CA ALA A 5 -2.83 -15.05 -11.46
C ALA A 5 -3.20 -13.55 -11.52
N PHE A 6 -4.22 -13.19 -12.29
CA PHE A 6 -4.72 -11.82 -12.37
C PHE A 6 -5.40 -11.38 -11.07
N LEU A 7 -6.26 -12.23 -10.49
CA LEU A 7 -6.88 -11.99 -9.19
C LEU A 7 -5.83 -11.87 -8.08
N GLY A 8 -4.83 -12.75 -8.06
CA GLY A 8 -3.73 -12.69 -7.10
C GLY A 8 -2.88 -11.41 -7.22
N ALA A 9 -2.65 -10.91 -8.44
CA ALA A 9 -1.97 -9.64 -8.65
C ALA A 9 -2.76 -8.44 -8.10
N ILE A 10 -4.08 -8.45 -8.26
CA ILE A 10 -4.96 -7.41 -7.70
C ILE A 10 -4.94 -7.46 -6.17
N GLU A 11 -5.07 -8.65 -5.58
CA GLU A 11 -5.09 -8.84 -4.13
C GLU A 11 -3.79 -8.31 -3.48
N LEU A 12 -2.64 -8.71 -4.02
CA LEU A 12 -1.34 -8.21 -3.55
C LEU A 12 -1.20 -6.70 -3.77
N GLY A 13 -1.62 -6.19 -4.94
CA GLY A 13 -1.60 -4.76 -5.25
C GLY A 13 -2.42 -3.93 -4.26
N LEU A 14 -3.60 -4.42 -3.85
CA LEU A 14 -4.44 -3.76 -2.85
C LEU A 14 -3.78 -3.79 -1.46
N ILE A 15 -3.22 -4.92 -1.03
CA ILE A 15 -2.54 -5.04 0.26
C ILE A 15 -1.40 -4.03 0.37
N TYR A 16 -0.49 -4.02 -0.61
CA TYR A 16 0.63 -3.08 -0.61
C TYR A 16 0.18 -1.63 -0.87
N GLY A 17 -0.89 -1.44 -1.64
CA GLY A 17 -1.52 -0.13 -1.83
C GLY A 17 -2.01 0.47 -0.52
N PHE A 18 -2.68 -0.31 0.35
CA PHE A 18 -3.10 0.16 1.66
C PHE A 18 -1.92 0.48 2.59
N VAL A 19 -0.84 -0.31 2.54
CA VAL A 19 0.39 -0.01 3.29
C VAL A 19 0.99 1.32 2.83
N ALA A 20 1.11 1.54 1.52
CA ALA A 20 1.62 2.79 0.96
C ALA A 20 0.73 4.00 1.31
N LEU A 21 -0.59 3.82 1.30
CA LEU A 21 -1.53 4.85 1.76
C LEU A 21 -1.35 5.19 3.24
N GLY A 22 -1.14 4.18 4.09
CA GLY A 22 -0.83 4.40 5.51
C GLY A 22 0.46 5.21 5.72
N VAL A 23 1.52 4.86 4.98
CA VAL A 23 2.79 5.60 4.98
C VAL A 23 2.59 7.04 4.51
N TYR A 24 1.86 7.25 3.41
CA TYR A 24 1.56 8.57 2.89
C TYR A 24 0.79 9.42 3.89
N LEU A 25 -0.24 8.86 4.53
CA LEU A 25 -1.03 9.57 5.53
C LEU A 25 -0.16 9.99 6.73
N SER A 26 0.66 9.08 7.26
CA SER A 26 1.54 9.33 8.40
C SER A 26 2.54 10.46 8.15
N PHE A 27 3.27 10.41 7.03
CA PHE A 27 4.33 11.39 6.77
C PHE A 27 3.82 12.67 6.12
N ARG A 28 2.80 12.59 5.25
CA ARG A 28 2.35 13.75 4.46
C ARG A 28 1.22 14.53 5.11
N ILE A 29 0.26 13.84 5.74
CA ILE A 29 -0.92 14.48 6.33
C ILE A 29 -0.70 14.73 7.83
N LEU A 30 -0.30 13.68 8.55
CA LEU A 30 -0.14 13.76 10.00
C LEU A 30 1.17 14.40 10.43
N ASN A 31 2.15 14.54 9.51
CA ASN A 31 3.50 15.03 9.79
C ASN A 31 4.09 14.34 11.03
N PHE A 32 3.92 13.02 11.15
CA PHE A 32 4.60 12.27 12.18
C PHE A 32 6.11 12.47 11.98
N PRO A 33 6.86 12.91 13.02
CA PRO A 33 8.29 13.01 12.93
C PRO A 33 8.82 11.64 12.56
N ASP A 34 9.53 11.57 11.44
CA ASP A 34 10.23 10.37 11.04
C ASP A 34 11.27 10.01 12.09
N LEU A 35 11.61 8.73 12.17
CA LEU A 35 12.49 8.17 13.21
C LEU A 35 13.98 8.52 12.97
N THR A 36 14.29 9.61 12.27
CA THR A 36 15.66 10.07 11.97
C THR A 36 16.11 11.15 12.93
#